data_AF-A0A6N9BY91-F1
#
_entry.id   AF-A0A6N9BY91-F1
#
_cell.length_a   1.000
_cell.length_b   1.000
_cell.length_c   1.000
_cell.angle_alpha   90.00
_cell.angle_beta   90.00
_cell.angle_gamma   90.00
#
_symmetry.space_group_name_H-M   'P 1'
#
loop_
_entity.id
_entity.type
_entity.pdbx_description
1 polymer ?
#
loop_
_entity_poly.entity_id
_entity_poly.type
_entity_poly.pdbx_seq_one_letter_code
_entity_poly.pdbx_strand_id
1 'polypeptide(L)'
;MTRLQFDMEQVAGLARHARAAPERRMTIAQRAEIYGEDRCAVPQPGEERLAPPCLWLVKDEGIYLMSPGVHPEPEPGDRPARAPVAYASGFDPTRDDRMAVWDRARDAVGGDDFAEAIPAEWVDAAVATRSPEFVLEFGPDAIGLLLPAASGDPSVVPPAP
;
A
#
# COMPACT_ATOMS: atom_id res chain seq x y z
N MET A 1 11.50 -13.84 2.48
CA MET A 1 10.60 -12.87 1.82
C MET A 1 9.17 -13.31 2.11
N THR A 2 8.34 -12.36 2.52
CA THR A 2 6.95 -12.58 2.92
C THR A 2 6.03 -12.06 1.83
N ARG A 3 5.01 -12.85 1.46
CA ARG A 3 4.01 -12.43 0.46
C ARG A 3 2.82 -11.80 1.16
N LEU A 4 2.47 -10.60 0.73
CA LEU A 4 1.32 -9.84 1.21
C LEU A 4 0.31 -9.76 0.07
N GLN A 5 -0.84 -10.40 0.23
CA GLN A 5 -1.89 -10.48 -0.78
C GLN A 5 -3.04 -9.56 -0.38
N PHE A 6 -3.52 -8.74 -1.31
CA PHE A 6 -4.59 -7.78 -1.10
C PHE A 6 -5.67 -7.96 -2.16
N ASP A 7 -6.92 -7.64 -1.80
CA ASP A 7 -8.01 -7.56 -2.75
C ASP A 7 -7.79 -6.40 -3.75
N MET A 8 -7.75 -6.72 -5.05
CA MET A 8 -7.43 -5.72 -6.10
C MET A 8 -8.47 -4.62 -6.19
N GLU A 9 -9.76 -4.90 -5.96
CA GLU A 9 -10.82 -3.90 -6.06
C GLU A 9 -10.64 -2.82 -4.98
N GLN A 10 -10.36 -3.25 -3.75
CA GLN A 10 -10.04 -2.37 -2.63
C GLN A 10 -8.77 -1.55 -2.93
N VAL A 11 -7.68 -2.19 -3.37
CA VAL A 11 -6.41 -1.50 -3.69
C VAL A 11 -6.60 -0.47 -4.80
N ALA A 12 -7.31 -0.81 -5.87
CA ALA A 12 -7.62 0.13 -6.96
C ALA A 12 -8.49 1.30 -6.49
N GLY A 13 -9.41 1.05 -5.55
CA GLY A 13 -10.17 2.10 -4.86
C GLY A 13 -9.29 3.10 -4.13
N LEU A 14 -8.35 2.60 -3.33
CA LEU A 14 -7.37 3.44 -2.61
C LEU A 14 -6.48 4.22 -3.57
N ALA A 15 -5.97 3.59 -4.62
CA ALA A 15 -5.11 4.24 -5.60
C ALA A 15 -5.85 5.38 -6.34
N ARG A 16 -7.12 5.16 -6.70
CA ARG A 16 -7.96 6.20 -7.29
C ARG A 16 -8.14 7.39 -6.35
N HIS A 17 -8.42 7.13 -5.08
CA HIS A 17 -8.52 8.18 -4.06
C HIS A 17 -7.21 8.94 -3.91
N ALA A 18 -6.08 8.22 -3.76
CA ALA A 18 -4.76 8.83 -3.64
C ALA A 18 -4.46 9.74 -4.83
N ARG A 19 -4.76 9.33 -6.07
CA ARG A 19 -4.57 10.16 -7.27
C ARG A 19 -5.45 11.41 -7.27
N ALA A 20 -6.72 11.26 -6.91
CA ALA A 20 -7.68 12.36 -6.91
C ALA A 20 -7.46 13.36 -5.77
N ALA A 21 -6.76 12.97 -4.70
CA ALA A 21 -6.52 13.83 -3.56
C ALA A 21 -5.67 15.05 -3.95
N PRO A 22 -6.11 16.29 -3.66
CA PRO A 22 -5.33 17.50 -3.93
C PRO A 22 -4.12 17.65 -3.01
N GLU A 23 -4.17 17.01 -1.84
CA GLU A 23 -3.14 17.02 -0.81
C GLU A 23 -2.93 15.59 -0.30
N ARG A 24 -1.67 15.19 -0.09
CA ARG A 24 -1.27 13.85 0.34
C ARG A 24 -0.14 13.94 1.35
N ARG A 25 -0.21 13.17 2.43
CA ARG A 25 0.89 13.12 3.41
C ARG A 25 2.09 12.35 2.85
N MET A 26 3.28 12.74 3.27
CA MET A 26 4.53 12.00 3.03
C MET A 26 4.85 11.08 4.22
N THR A 27 5.48 9.94 3.94
CA THR A 27 6.14 9.13 4.97
C THR A 27 7.40 9.83 5.47
N ILE A 28 7.94 9.38 6.61
CA ILE A 28 9.24 9.86 7.11
C ILE A 28 10.35 9.58 6.09
N ALA A 29 10.35 8.40 5.47
CA ALA A 29 11.32 8.03 4.45
C ALA A 29 11.29 8.98 3.24
N GLN A 30 10.10 9.27 2.70
CA GLN A 30 9.94 10.24 1.60
C GLN A 30 10.46 11.63 1.99
N ARG A 31 10.18 12.09 3.22
CA ARG A 31 10.73 13.37 3.69
C ARG A 31 12.25 13.33 3.84
N ALA A 32 12.82 12.22 4.29
CA ALA A 32 14.26 12.07 4.44
C ALA A 32 14.96 12.17 3.07
N GLU A 33 14.38 11.58 2.02
CA GLU A 33 14.88 11.68 0.65
C GLU A 33 14.83 13.12 0.11
N ILE A 34 13.77 13.88 0.40
CA ILE A 34 13.56 15.22 -0.16
C ILE A 34 14.27 16.31 0.67
N TYR A 35 14.15 16.23 2.00
CA TYR A 35 14.57 17.30 2.91
C TYR A 35 15.81 16.96 3.75
N GLY A 36 16.24 15.69 3.76
CA GLY A 36 17.31 15.17 4.61
C GLY A 36 16.82 14.65 5.96
N GLU A 37 17.63 13.82 6.62
CA GLU A 37 17.30 13.16 7.90
C GLU A 37 16.97 14.16 9.02
N ASP A 38 17.64 15.32 9.05
CA ASP A 38 17.41 16.34 10.08
C ASP A 38 16.03 17.01 10.00
N ARG A 39 15.31 16.84 8.88
CA ARG A 39 14.03 17.53 8.60
C ARG A 39 12.89 16.57 8.26
N CYS A 40 13.10 15.26 8.40
CA CYS A 40 12.11 14.25 8.00
C CYS A 40 11.04 13.97 9.08
N ALA A 41 11.34 14.28 10.33
CA ALA A 41 10.46 14.02 11.47
C ALA A 41 9.22 14.94 11.51
N VAL A 42 9.29 16.12 10.87
CA VAL A 42 8.22 17.13 10.92
C VAL A 42 7.77 17.45 9.49
N PRO A 43 6.45 17.45 9.23
CA PRO A 43 5.90 17.93 7.96
C PRO A 43 6.38 19.34 7.62
N GLN A 44 6.82 19.55 6.37
CA GLN A 44 7.21 20.87 5.88
C GLN A 44 5.98 21.60 5.30
N PRO A 45 5.89 22.94 5.42
CA PRO A 45 4.76 23.70 4.88
C PRO A 45 4.55 23.47 3.38
N GLY A 46 3.37 23.01 2.98
CA GLY A 46 3.02 22.79 1.57
C GLY A 46 3.53 21.47 0.98
N GLU A 47 4.21 20.62 1.76
CA GLU A 47 4.73 19.33 1.27
C GLU A 47 3.61 18.43 0.72
N GLU A 48 2.41 18.58 1.27
CA GLU A 48 1.26 17.77 0.93
C GLU A 48 0.83 17.92 -0.54
N ARG A 49 1.21 19.01 -1.19
CA ARG A 49 0.94 19.26 -2.62
C ARG A 49 2.03 18.72 -3.53
N LEU A 50 3.17 18.35 -2.96
CA LEU A 50 4.35 17.85 -3.69
C LEU A 50 4.41 16.32 -3.68
N ALA A 51 3.75 15.67 -2.73
CA ALA A 51 3.78 14.23 -2.59
C ALA A 51 3.19 13.52 -3.82
N PRO A 52 3.95 12.61 -4.47
CA PRO A 52 3.43 11.85 -5.60
C PRO A 52 2.30 10.91 -5.15
N PRO A 53 1.36 10.54 -6.04
CA PRO A 53 0.39 9.51 -5.75
C PRO A 53 1.08 8.19 -5.39
N CYS A 54 0.82 7.71 -4.19
CA CYS A 54 1.29 6.41 -3.69
C CYS A 54 0.21 5.82 -2.78
N LEU A 55 0.40 4.57 -2.37
CA LEU A 55 -0.27 3.98 -1.22
C LEU A 55 0.74 3.81 -0.10
N TRP A 56 0.31 3.87 1.15
CA TRP A 56 1.14 3.48 2.28
C TRP A 56 0.90 2.02 2.62
N LEU A 57 1.95 1.20 2.59
CA LEU A 57 1.98 -0.09 3.24
C LEU A 57 2.31 0.12 4.71
N VAL A 58 1.36 -0.20 5.59
CA VAL A 58 1.43 0.06 7.01
C VAL A 58 1.44 -1.25 7.77
N LYS A 59 2.29 -1.31 8.81
CA LYS A 59 2.16 -2.27 9.91
C LYS A 59 1.84 -1.52 11.20
N ASP A 60 0.81 -1.98 11.89
CA ASP A 60 0.33 -1.52 13.21
C ASP A 60 -0.36 -2.75 13.88
N GLU A 61 -1.67 -2.70 14.14
CA GLU A 61 -2.48 -3.85 14.61
C GLU A 61 -2.64 -4.98 13.57
N GLY A 62 -2.27 -4.73 12.32
CA GLY A 62 -2.29 -5.64 11.19
C GLY A 62 -1.40 -5.12 10.06
N ILE A 63 -1.52 -5.69 8.86
CA ILE A 63 -0.79 -5.22 7.66
C ILE A 63 -1.81 -4.77 6.63
N TYR A 64 -1.71 -3.52 6.17
CA TYR A 64 -2.69 -2.95 5.25
C TYR A 64 -2.11 -1.89 4.33
N LEU A 65 -2.83 -1.64 3.24
CA LEU A 65 -2.64 -0.49 2.37
C LEU A 65 -3.63 0.61 2.72
N MET A 66 -3.19 1.86 2.69
CA MET A 66 -4.07 3.02 2.80
C MET A 66 -3.66 4.14 1.84
N SER A 67 -4.61 5.01 1.51
CA SER A 67 -4.32 6.21 0.74
C SER A 67 -3.68 7.29 1.65
N PRO A 68 -2.63 7.99 1.19
CA PRO A 68 -2.05 9.15 1.90
C PRO A 68 -2.85 10.43 1.72
N GLY A 69 -3.88 10.43 0.85
CA GLY A 69 -4.75 11.57 0.60
C GLY A 69 -5.35 12.14 1.89
N VAL A 70 -5.22 13.45 2.09
CA VAL A 70 -5.77 14.13 3.26
C VAL A 70 -7.28 14.20 3.11
N HIS A 71 -8.01 13.56 4.03
CA HIS A 71 -9.45 13.76 4.15
C HIS A 71 -9.70 15.11 4.84
N PRO A 72 -10.77 15.85 4.46
CA PRO A 72 -11.19 16.99 5.24
C PRO A 72 -11.42 16.55 6.69
N GLU A 73 -10.99 17.38 7.65
CA GLU A 73 -11.21 17.07 9.05
C GLU A 73 -12.71 16.87 9.32
N PRO A 74 -13.08 15.88 10.15
CA PRO A 74 -14.47 15.73 10.55
C PRO A 74 -14.95 17.01 11.25
N GLU A 75 -16.21 17.38 11.04
CA GLU A 75 -16.80 18.51 11.74
C GLU A 75 -16.77 18.26 13.27
N PRO A 76 -16.71 19.33 14.10
CA PRO A 76 -16.72 19.18 15.55
C PRO A 76 -17.96 18.42 16.04
N GLY A 77 -17.76 17.20 16.55
CA GLY A 77 -18.82 16.32 17.04
C GLY A 77 -19.01 15.04 16.21
N ASP A 78 -18.45 14.99 15.00
CA ASP A 78 -18.39 13.76 14.21
C ASP A 78 -17.28 12.85 14.72
N ARG A 79 -17.56 11.54 14.77
CA ARG A 79 -16.45 10.57 14.87
C ARG A 79 -15.69 10.64 13.55
N PRO A 80 -14.35 10.79 13.57
CA PRO A 80 -13.56 10.69 12.35
C PRO A 80 -13.92 9.37 11.65
N ALA A 81 -14.43 9.47 10.43
CA ALA A 81 -14.55 8.30 9.58
C ALA A 81 -13.13 7.70 9.45
N ARG A 82 -12.97 6.42 9.79
CA ARG A 82 -11.70 5.75 9.53
C ARG A 82 -11.42 5.85 8.03
N ALA A 83 -10.23 6.31 7.67
CA ALA A 83 -9.80 6.28 6.29
C ALA A 83 -9.93 4.83 5.78
N PRO A 84 -10.46 4.62 4.55
CA PRO A 84 -10.57 3.27 4.01
C PRO A 84 -9.18 2.64 3.92
N VAL A 85 -9.10 1.37 4.29
CA VAL A 85 -7.88 0.55 4.24
C VAL A 85 -8.18 -0.78 3.54
N ALA A 86 -7.15 -1.39 2.96
CA ALA A 86 -7.19 -2.74 2.40
C ALA A 86 -6.21 -3.61 3.17
N TYR A 87 -6.70 -4.54 3.99
CA TYR A 87 -5.85 -5.44 4.75
C TYR A 87 -5.25 -6.53 3.85
N ALA A 88 -4.00 -6.91 4.15
CA ALA A 88 -3.42 -8.11 3.60
C ALA A 88 -4.18 -9.33 4.14
N SER A 89 -4.38 -10.34 3.29
CA SER A 89 -5.04 -11.60 3.64
C SER A 89 -4.36 -12.26 4.86
N GLY A 90 -5.15 -12.57 5.90
CA GLY A 90 -4.66 -13.14 7.16
C GLY A 90 -4.11 -12.14 8.18
N PHE A 91 -4.13 -10.83 7.86
CA PHE A 91 -3.65 -9.74 8.71
C PHE A 91 -4.73 -8.68 9.02
N ASP A 92 -6.01 -9.07 8.97
CA ASP A 92 -7.15 -8.19 9.31
C ASP A 92 -7.60 -8.45 10.77
N PRO A 93 -7.27 -7.54 11.72
CA PRO A 93 -7.61 -7.71 13.13
C PRO A 93 -9.11 -7.53 13.43
N THR A 94 -9.92 -7.16 12.43
CA THR A 94 -11.38 -7.06 12.55
C THR A 94 -12.09 -8.37 12.21
N ARG A 95 -11.38 -9.30 11.56
CA ARG A 95 -11.90 -10.61 11.14
C ARG A 95 -11.32 -11.75 11.95
N ASP A 96 -10.08 -11.61 12.38
CA ASP A 96 -9.33 -12.63 13.13
C ASP A 96 -9.05 -12.19 14.57
N ASP A 97 -8.55 -13.13 15.39
CA ASP A 97 -8.06 -12.79 16.73
C ASP A 97 -6.94 -11.75 16.66
N ARG A 98 -7.15 -10.61 17.31
CA ARG A 98 -6.28 -9.44 17.22
C ARG A 98 -4.86 -9.70 17.72
N MET A 99 -4.69 -10.45 18.81
CA MET A 99 -3.34 -10.76 19.32
C MET A 99 -2.60 -11.69 18.36
N ALA A 100 -3.29 -12.71 17.85
CA ALA A 100 -2.72 -13.62 16.88
C ALA A 100 -2.37 -12.91 15.55
N VAL A 101 -3.17 -11.94 15.10
CA VAL A 101 -2.85 -11.10 13.93
C VAL A 101 -1.60 -10.28 14.17
N TRP A 102 -1.49 -9.63 15.33
CA TRP A 102 -0.33 -8.81 15.66
C TRP A 102 0.96 -9.64 15.70
N ASP A 103 0.93 -10.83 16.32
CA ASP A 103 2.08 -11.74 16.35
C ASP A 103 2.49 -12.18 14.93
N ARG A 104 1.51 -12.59 14.10
CA ARG A 104 1.78 -12.93 12.69
C ARG A 104 2.35 -11.75 11.92
N ALA A 105 1.82 -10.54 12.12
CA ALA A 105 2.29 -9.33 11.43
C ALA A 105 3.74 -9.03 11.80
N ARG A 106 4.07 -9.09 13.10
CA ARG A 106 5.44 -8.94 13.59
C ARG A 106 6.37 -10.00 13.00
N ASP A 107 5.94 -11.26 12.89
CA ASP A 107 6.75 -12.32 12.27
C ASP A 107 6.93 -12.12 10.75
N ALA A 108 5.91 -11.55 10.08
CA ALA A 108 5.89 -11.36 8.64
C ALA A 108 6.80 -10.24 8.15
N VAL A 109 6.78 -9.09 8.84
CA VAL A 109 7.41 -7.84 8.37
C VAL A 109 8.28 -7.15 9.44
N GLY A 110 8.36 -7.71 10.65
CA GLY A 110 9.17 -7.16 11.74
C GLY A 110 8.54 -5.93 12.41
N GLY A 111 9.32 -5.31 13.32
CA GLY A 111 9.04 -4.00 13.93
C GLY A 111 7.77 -3.88 14.78
N ASP A 112 7.61 -2.72 15.43
CA ASP A 112 6.36 -2.35 16.10
C ASP A 112 5.45 -1.56 15.16
N ASP A 113 5.95 -0.52 14.48
CA ASP A 113 5.19 0.29 13.51
C ASP A 113 6.04 0.70 12.31
N PHE A 114 5.47 0.70 11.10
CA PHE A 114 6.07 1.37 9.93
C PHE A 114 5.03 1.82 8.91
N ALA A 115 5.44 2.72 8.00
CA ALA A 115 4.71 3.08 6.80
C ALA A 115 5.67 3.27 5.62
N GLU A 116 5.52 2.45 4.59
CA GLU A 116 6.33 2.50 3.35
C GLU A 116 5.50 2.95 2.16
N ALA A 117 6.08 3.78 1.29
CA ALA A 117 5.38 4.29 0.12
C ALA A 117 5.45 3.30 -1.05
N ILE A 118 4.30 2.75 -1.42
CA ILE A 118 4.12 1.91 -2.61
C ILE A 118 3.69 2.80 -3.78
N PRO A 119 4.46 2.85 -4.88
CA PRO A 119 4.14 3.73 -6.01
C PRO A 119 2.79 3.38 -6.63
N ALA A 120 1.94 4.37 -6.93
CA ALA A 120 0.60 4.11 -7.46
C ALA A 120 0.65 3.46 -8.86
N GLU A 121 1.73 3.67 -9.63
CA GLU A 121 1.96 2.99 -10.91
C GLU A 121 2.10 1.47 -10.79
N TRP A 122 2.46 0.93 -9.62
CA TRP A 122 2.48 -0.52 -9.38
C TRP A 122 1.05 -1.07 -9.41
N VAL A 123 0.08 -0.30 -8.91
CA VAL A 123 -1.33 -0.67 -8.98
C VAL A 123 -1.80 -0.65 -10.44
N ASP A 124 -1.38 0.32 -11.24
CA ASP A 124 -1.73 0.37 -12.67
C ASP A 124 -1.20 -0.86 -13.42
N ALA A 125 0.07 -1.23 -13.16
CA ALA A 125 0.69 -2.42 -13.74
C ALA A 125 -0.07 -3.70 -13.34
N ALA A 126 -0.47 -3.81 -12.08
CA ALA A 126 -1.22 -4.96 -11.59
C ALA A 126 -2.66 -5.01 -12.15
N VAL A 127 -3.36 -3.88 -12.23
CA VAL A 127 -4.68 -3.77 -12.87
C VAL A 127 -4.63 -4.21 -14.33
N ALA A 128 -3.56 -3.87 -15.06
CA ALA A 128 -3.38 -4.28 -16.45
C ALA A 128 -3.31 -5.81 -16.63
N THR A 129 -2.90 -6.56 -15.60
CA THR A 129 -2.88 -8.03 -15.61
C THR A 129 -4.26 -8.66 -15.43
N ARG A 130 -5.26 -7.88 -15.00
CA ARG A 130 -6.60 -8.36 -14.60
C ARG A 130 -6.58 -9.42 -13.49
N SER A 131 -5.52 -9.45 -12.70
CA SER A 131 -5.47 -10.25 -11.46
C SER A 131 -6.54 -9.75 -10.48
N PRO A 132 -7.28 -10.65 -9.81
CA PRO A 132 -8.14 -10.27 -8.68
C PRO A 132 -7.33 -9.89 -7.43
N GLU A 133 -6.04 -10.18 -7.41
CA GLU A 133 -5.15 -9.97 -6.28
C GLU A 133 -4.04 -8.97 -6.63
N PHE A 134 -3.75 -8.07 -5.70
CA PHE A 134 -2.54 -7.26 -5.69
C PHE A 134 -1.55 -7.89 -4.71
N VAL A 135 -0.34 -8.22 -5.17
CA VAL A 135 0.62 -9.00 -4.36
C VAL A 135 1.94 -8.25 -4.23
N LEU A 136 2.36 -8.02 -2.99
CA LEU A 136 3.67 -7.49 -2.66
C LEU A 136 4.57 -8.59 -2.07
N GLU A 137 5.84 -8.60 -2.45
CA GLU A 137 6.88 -9.36 -1.77
C GLU A 137 7.66 -8.42 -0.85
N PHE A 138 7.58 -8.67 0.44
CA PHE A 138 8.29 -7.93 1.47
C PHE A 138 9.57 -8.68 1.86
N GLY A 139 10.70 -7.99 1.81
CA GLY A 139 12.01 -8.50 2.22
C GLY A 139 12.74 -7.53 3.15
N PRO A 140 13.87 -7.95 3.74
CA PRO A 140 14.64 -7.10 4.65
C PRO A 140 15.17 -5.83 4.00
N ASP A 141 15.48 -5.88 2.71
CA ASP A 141 16.13 -4.77 1.99
C ASP A 141 15.27 -4.17 0.86
N ALA A 142 14.09 -4.74 0.60
CA ALA A 142 13.25 -4.32 -0.52
C ALA A 142 11.80 -4.77 -0.38
N ILE A 143 10.91 -3.97 -0.97
CA ILE A 143 9.53 -4.35 -1.29
C ILE A 143 9.44 -4.48 -2.81
N GLY A 144 8.78 -5.51 -3.31
CA GLY A 144 8.59 -5.74 -4.74
C GLY A 144 7.12 -5.99 -5.09
N LEU A 145 6.73 -5.63 -6.32
CA LEU A 145 5.45 -6.02 -6.90
C LEU A 145 5.58 -7.39 -7.56
N LEU A 146 4.74 -8.34 -7.16
CA LEU A 146 4.60 -9.61 -7.86
C LEU A 146 3.45 -9.53 -8.85
N LEU A 147 3.77 -9.49 -10.15
CA LEU A 147 2.79 -9.63 -11.20
C LEU A 147 2.60 -11.13 -11.52
N PRO A 148 1.37 -11.59 -11.79
CA PRO A 148 1.17 -12.93 -12.31
C PRO A 148 2.01 -13.11 -13.57
N ALA A 149 2.58 -14.32 -13.74
CA ALA A 149 3.22 -14.67 -14.99
C ALA A 149 2.21 -14.43 -16.12
N ALA A 150 2.63 -13.73 -17.18
CA ALA A 150 1.81 -13.64 -18.38
C ALA A 150 1.40 -15.06 -18.72
N SER A 151 0.09 -15.32 -18.73
CA SER A 151 -0.47 -16.59 -19.17
C SER A 151 -0.12 -16.74 -20.65
N GLY A 152 1.10 -17.20 -20.91
CA GLY A 152 1.53 -17.65 -22.20
C GLY A 152 0.79 -18.93 -22.48
N ASP A 153 -0.33 -18.82 -23.19
CA ASP A 153 -0.74 -19.92 -24.04
C ASP A 153 0.35 -20.01 -25.11
N PRO A 154 1.16 -21.09 -25.18
CA PRO A 154 2.01 -21.27 -26.34
C PRO A 154 1.07 -21.49 -27.52
N SER A 155 0.87 -20.45 -28.33
CA SER A 155 0.32 -20.63 -29.67
C SER A 155 1.28 -21.55 -30.42
N VAL A 156 0.94 -22.84 -30.42
CA VAL A 156 1.50 -23.81 -31.35
C VAL A 156 0.99 -23.36 -32.71
N VAL A 157 1.80 -22.55 -33.39
CA VAL A 157 1.68 -22.36 -34.83
C VAL A 157 2.21 -23.66 -35.45
N PRO A 158 1.36 -24.51 -36.06
CA PRO A 158 1.87 -25.68 -36.75
C PRO A 158 2.75 -25.21 -37.93
N PRO A 159 3.83 -25.94 -38.26
CA PRO A 159 4.60 -25.61 -39.45
C PRO A 159 3.69 -25.71 -40.68
N ALA A 160 3.69 -24.66 -41.49
CA ALA A 160 3.01 -24.63 -42.78
C ALA A 160 3.58 -25.72 -43.71
N PRO A 161 2.74 -26.29 -44.61
CA PRO A 161 3.11 -27.41 -45.48
C PRO A 161 4.20 -27.05 -46.50
#